data_AF-A0A0G1DUH1-F1
#
_entry.id   AF-A0A0G1DUH1-F1
#
_cell.length_a   1.000
_cell.length_b   1.000
_cell.length_c   1.000
_cell.angle_alpha   90.00
_cell.angle_beta   90.00
_cell.angle_gamma   90.00
#
_symmetry.space_group_name_H-M   'P 1'
#
loop_
_entity.id
_entity.type
_entity.pdbx_description
1 polymer ?
#
loop_
_entity_poly.entity_id
_entity_poly.type
_entity_poly.pdbx_seq_one_letter_code
_entity_poly.pdbx_strand_id
1 'polypeptide(L)'
;MSTVKDFETNQFPTWCPGCGDFGIWTALKNAFVEQGLAPHQTCVVFGIGCSGNMASFLNVYGFHGLHGRSIPVATGIKLANHKLPVVAIGGDGDGYGIGLGHLIHAMRRNVDITYVVHNNQIYGLTDICRPRILW
;
A
#
# COMPACT_ATOMS: atom_id res chain seq x y z
N MET A 1 18.40 3.03 16.13
CA MET A 1 17.06 2.43 15.93
C MET A 1 16.24 3.47 15.21
N SER A 2 15.61 3.10 14.10
CA SER A 2 14.76 4.00 13.31
C SER A 2 13.57 4.49 14.13
N THR A 3 13.11 5.70 13.84
CA THR A 3 11.96 6.34 14.45
C THR A 3 10.85 6.53 13.43
N VAL A 4 9.62 6.79 13.89
CA VAL A 4 8.46 6.98 13.01
C VAL A 4 8.69 8.11 11.99
N LYS A 5 9.41 9.16 12.40
CA LYS A 5 9.75 10.30 11.54
C LYS A 5 10.66 9.94 10.37
N ASP A 6 11.48 8.89 10.52
CA ASP A 6 12.39 8.45 9.44
C ASP A 6 11.60 7.90 8.24
N PHE A 7 10.33 7.52 8.44
CA PHE A 7 9.43 7.02 7.40
C PHE A 7 8.54 8.10 6.78
N GLU A 8 8.77 9.37 7.10
CA GLU A 8 8.03 10.50 6.52
C GLU A 8 8.87 11.17 5.42
N THR A 9 8.22 11.59 4.34
CA THR A 9 8.87 12.41 3.31
C THR A 9 8.52 13.90 3.52
N ASN A 10 9.08 14.78 2.68
CA ASN A 10 8.72 16.19 2.66
C ASN A 10 7.34 16.47 2.02
N GLN A 11 6.64 15.46 1.50
CA GLN A 11 5.29 15.59 0.95
C GLN A 11 4.23 15.36 2.02
N PHE A 12 3.21 16.22 2.01
CA PHE A 12 2.06 16.08 2.90
C PHE A 12 1.04 15.09 2.31
N PRO A 13 0.39 14.24 3.13
CA PRO A 13 -0.69 13.39 2.66
C PRO A 13 -1.85 14.22 2.10
N THR A 14 -2.33 13.86 0.91
CA THR A 14 -3.42 14.57 0.22
C THR A 14 -4.80 13.91 0.39
N TRP A 15 -4.94 13.05 1.40
CA TRP A 15 -6.21 12.41 1.73
C TRP A 15 -7.20 13.40 2.36
N CYS A 16 -8.49 13.09 2.23
CA CYS A 16 -9.56 13.88 2.84
C CYS A 16 -9.39 13.94 4.38
N PRO A 17 -9.70 15.08 5.03
CA PRO A 17 -9.75 15.15 6.49
C PRO A 17 -10.67 14.06 7.07
N GLY A 18 -10.17 13.29 8.03
CA GLY A 18 -10.90 12.16 8.62
C GLY A 18 -10.79 10.84 7.83
N CYS A 19 -10.04 10.79 6.75
CA CYS A 19 -9.79 9.54 6.02
C CYS A 19 -9.09 8.49 6.92
N GLY A 20 -9.58 7.25 6.90
CA GLY A 20 -8.98 6.14 7.65
C GLY A 20 -7.56 5.78 7.21
N ASP A 21 -7.16 6.17 6.00
CA ASP A 21 -5.81 5.92 5.46
C ASP A 21 -4.70 6.56 6.32
N PHE A 22 -4.99 7.67 7.03
CA PHE A 22 -4.07 8.28 8.00
C PHE A 22 -3.73 7.33 9.16
N GLY A 23 -4.73 6.59 9.65
CA GLY A 23 -4.56 5.59 10.70
C GLY A 23 -3.70 4.42 10.23
N ILE A 24 -4.00 3.90 9.03
CA ILE A 24 -3.24 2.80 8.42
C ILE A 24 -1.78 3.22 8.16
N TRP A 25 -1.56 4.42 7.63
CA TRP A 25 -0.22 4.99 7.40
C TRP A 25 0.58 5.09 8.70
N THR A 26 -0.04 5.58 9.78
CA THR A 26 0.61 5.68 11.09
C THR A 26 0.94 4.30 11.65
N ALA A 27 0.00 3.35 11.57
CA ALA A 27 0.19 1.98 12.02
C ALA A 27 1.33 1.28 11.26
N LEU A 28 1.42 1.49 9.94
CA LEU A 28 2.48 0.92 9.11
C LEU A 28 3.88 1.45 9.52
N LYS A 29 4.01 2.76 9.76
CA LYS A 29 5.27 3.35 10.24
C LYS A 29 5.68 2.77 11.60
N ASN A 30 4.73 2.65 12.53
CA ASN A 30 4.98 2.06 13.84
C ASN A 30 5.40 0.59 13.72
N ALA A 31 4.75 -0.19 12.85
CA ALA A 31 5.11 -1.57 12.62
C ALA A 31 6.55 -1.71 12.10
N PHE A 32 7.00 -0.85 11.20
CA PHE A 32 8.40 -0.89 10.74
C PHE A 32 9.40 -0.56 11.85
N VAL A 33 9.09 0.41 12.71
CA VAL A 33 9.92 0.77 13.87
C VAL A 33 9.98 -0.38 14.88
N GLU A 34 8.84 -1.00 15.20
CA GLU A 34 8.75 -2.14 16.12
C GLU A 34 9.52 -3.37 15.62
N GLN A 35 9.55 -3.57 14.31
CA GLN A 35 10.36 -4.62 13.66
C GLN A 35 11.85 -4.23 13.51
N GLY A 36 12.25 -3.04 13.98
CA GLY A 36 13.63 -2.56 13.89
C GLY A 36 14.13 -2.30 12.47
N LEU A 37 13.22 -2.11 11.51
CA LEU A 37 13.55 -1.89 10.10
C LEU A 37 13.89 -0.42 9.88
N ALA A 38 14.93 -0.14 9.10
CA ALA A 38 15.17 1.18 8.53
C ALA A 38 14.46 1.35 7.17
N PRO A 39 14.17 2.58 6.72
CA PRO A 39 13.54 2.88 5.42
C PRO A 39 14.13 2.13 4.22
N HIS A 40 15.46 1.99 4.17
CA HIS A 40 16.19 1.34 3.09
C HIS A 40 16.23 -0.20 3.19
N GLN A 41 15.65 -0.78 4.25
CA GLN A 41 15.63 -2.23 4.48
C GLN A 41 14.29 -2.88 4.14
N THR A 42 13.30 -2.11 3.71
CA THR A 42 11.97 -2.60 3.35
C THR A 42 11.56 -2.03 1.99
N CYS A 43 10.73 -2.78 1.27
CA CYS A 43 10.13 -2.32 0.02
C CYS A 43 8.61 -2.37 0.10
N VAL A 44 7.97 -1.28 -0.32
CA VAL A 44 6.52 -1.17 -0.36
C VAL A 44 6.04 -0.98 -1.79
N VAL A 45 5.11 -1.81 -2.23
CA VAL A 45 4.56 -1.81 -3.58
C VAL A 45 3.11 -1.34 -3.53
N PHE A 46 2.80 -0.28 -4.25
CA PHE A 46 1.49 0.37 -4.24
C PHE A 46 0.72 0.06 -5.52
N GLY A 47 -0.57 -0.21 -5.39
CA GLY A 47 -1.53 -0.20 -6.50
C GLY A 47 -2.01 1.21 -6.83
N ILE A 48 -3.09 1.34 -7.60
CA ILE A 48 -3.71 2.63 -7.93
C ILE A 48 -4.96 2.84 -7.07
N GLY A 49 -5.06 4.01 -6.44
CA GLY A 49 -6.21 4.39 -5.60
C GLY A 49 -5.80 5.40 -4.52
N CYS A 50 -6.76 5.83 -3.69
CA CYS A 50 -6.44 6.65 -2.52
C CYS A 50 -5.40 5.96 -1.64
N SER A 51 -5.55 4.65 -1.42
CA SER A 51 -4.56 3.82 -0.71
C SER A 51 -3.16 3.84 -1.35
N GLY A 52 -3.09 3.86 -2.69
CA GLY A 52 -1.82 3.82 -3.44
C GLY A 52 -1.05 5.15 -3.41
N ASN A 53 -1.77 6.26 -3.19
CA ASN A 53 -1.19 7.59 -3.04
C ASN A 53 -0.17 7.69 -1.89
N MET A 54 -0.21 6.75 -0.94
CA MET A 54 0.78 6.62 0.14
C MET A 54 2.23 6.52 -0.35
N ALA A 55 2.44 6.07 -1.59
CA ALA A 55 3.75 6.04 -2.23
C ALA A 55 4.50 7.39 -2.20
N SER A 56 3.76 8.50 -2.24
CA SER A 56 4.34 9.84 -2.31
C SER A 56 4.87 10.35 -0.98
N PHE A 57 4.39 9.79 0.14
CA PHE A 57 4.67 10.33 1.49
C PHE A 57 5.14 9.30 2.52
N LEU A 58 5.36 8.05 2.12
CA LEU A 58 6.06 7.05 2.91
C LEU A 58 7.53 6.93 2.45
N ASN A 59 8.47 7.28 3.32
CA ASN A 59 9.90 7.20 3.02
C ASN A 59 10.42 5.76 3.18
N VAL A 60 10.41 5.01 2.07
CA VAL A 60 10.92 3.63 1.91
C VAL A 60 11.31 3.41 0.44
N TYR A 61 11.88 2.25 0.10
CA TYR A 61 11.90 1.84 -1.31
C TYR A 61 10.46 1.57 -1.78
N GLY A 62 9.85 2.57 -2.41
CA GLY A 62 8.48 2.52 -2.91
C GLY A 62 8.41 2.23 -4.41
N PHE A 63 7.53 1.32 -4.82
CA PHE A 63 7.16 1.14 -6.22
C PHE A 63 5.67 1.41 -6.41
N HIS A 64 5.33 2.48 -7.13
CA HIS A 64 3.94 2.76 -7.50
C HIS A 64 3.64 2.10 -8.84
N GLY A 65 2.93 0.98 -8.78
CA GLY A 65 2.63 0.16 -9.94
C GLY A 65 1.37 0.56 -10.68
N LEU A 66 0.88 -0.37 -11.50
CA LEU A 66 -0.38 -0.22 -12.22
C LEU A 66 -1.55 -0.76 -11.40
N HIS A 67 -2.76 -0.36 -11.78
CA HIS A 67 -3.99 -0.75 -11.09
C HIS A 67 -4.15 -2.28 -11.05
N GLY A 68 -4.26 -2.82 -9.84
CA GLY A 68 -4.32 -4.24 -9.50
C GLY A 68 -3.07 -5.03 -9.88
N ARG A 69 -1.91 -4.38 -9.98
CA ARG A 69 -0.61 -5.02 -10.28
C ARG A 69 0.41 -4.90 -9.14
N SER A 70 -0.02 -4.47 -7.95
CA SER A 70 0.82 -4.44 -6.74
C SER A 70 1.36 -5.83 -6.37
N ILE A 71 0.50 -6.85 -6.30
CA ILE A 71 0.86 -8.23 -5.97
C ILE A 71 1.88 -8.88 -6.94
N PRO A 72 1.69 -8.85 -8.28
CA PRO A 72 2.66 -9.48 -9.19
C PRO A 72 4.02 -8.79 -9.14
N VAL A 73 4.05 -7.45 -8.97
CA VAL A 73 5.31 -6.71 -8.80
C VAL A 73 5.97 -7.07 -7.47
N ALA A 74 5.23 -7.08 -6.36
CA ALA A 74 5.73 -7.48 -5.05
C ALA A 74 6.28 -8.92 -5.07
N THR A 75 5.60 -9.83 -5.78
CA THR A 75 6.07 -11.20 -5.99
C THR A 75 7.41 -11.21 -6.72
N GLY A 76 7.55 -10.45 -7.80
CA GLY A 76 8.82 -10.33 -8.54
C GLY A 76 9.96 -9.81 -7.67
N ILE A 77 9.71 -8.75 -6.89
CA ILE A 77 10.70 -8.18 -5.97
C ILE A 77 11.12 -9.20 -4.91
N LYS A 78 10.15 -9.92 -4.31
CA LYS A 78 10.44 -10.93 -3.29
C LYS A 78 11.19 -12.15 -3.84
N LEU A 79 10.92 -12.53 -5.08
CA LEU A 79 11.67 -13.59 -5.77
C LEU A 79 13.08 -13.15 -6.16
N ALA A 80 13.28 -11.87 -6.51
CA ALA A 80 14.60 -11.34 -6.80
C ALA A 80 15.47 -11.19 -5.53
N ASN A 81 14.86 -10.85 -4.39
CA ASN A 81 15.54 -10.77 -3.11
C ASN A 81 14.69 -11.36 -1.98
N HIS A 82 14.93 -12.64 -1.69
CA HIS A 82 14.18 -13.38 -0.66
C HIS A 82 14.36 -12.82 0.76
N LYS A 83 15.44 -12.10 1.04
CA LYS A 83 15.73 -11.53 2.38
C LYS A 83 15.02 -10.20 2.61
N LEU A 84 14.52 -9.55 1.56
CA LEU A 84 13.86 -8.26 1.66
C LEU A 84 12.43 -8.45 2.20
N PRO A 85 12.04 -7.75 3.28
CA PRO A 85 10.65 -7.56 3.64
C PRO A 85 9.94 -6.78 2.54
N VAL A 86 8.85 -7.34 2.02
CA VAL A 86 8.05 -6.74 0.95
C VAL A 86 6.62 -6.61 1.43
N VAL A 87 6.09 -5.39 1.38
CA VAL A 87 4.70 -5.08 1.69
C VAL A 87 4.02 -4.59 0.43
N ALA A 88 2.87 -5.17 0.09
CA ALA A 88 2.00 -4.65 -0.95
C ALA A 88 0.84 -3.88 -0.30
N ILE A 89 0.44 -2.77 -0.90
CA ILE A 89 -0.66 -1.93 -0.46
C ILE A 89 -1.60 -1.69 -1.63
N GLY A 90 -2.90 -1.90 -1.40
CA GLY A 90 -3.94 -1.67 -2.38
C GLY A 90 -5.29 -1.38 -1.72
N GLY A 91 -6.21 -0.81 -2.48
CA GLY A 91 -7.60 -0.68 -2.07
C GLY A 91 -8.36 -1.99 -2.30
N ASP A 92 -9.57 -2.08 -1.76
CA ASP A 92 -10.54 -3.14 -2.08
C ASP A 92 -10.75 -3.32 -3.60
N GLY A 93 -10.93 -2.25 -4.36
CA GLY A 93 -11.06 -2.31 -5.82
C GLY A 93 -9.81 -2.75 -6.56
N ASP A 94 -8.65 -2.29 -6.08
CA ASP A 94 -7.34 -2.63 -6.65
C ASP A 94 -7.03 -4.11 -6.42
N GLY A 95 -7.25 -4.59 -5.18
CA GLY A 95 -6.90 -5.95 -4.76
C GLY A 95 -7.96 -7.00 -5.04
N TYR A 96 -9.22 -6.72 -4.71
CA TYR A 96 -10.33 -7.67 -4.84
C TYR A 96 -11.15 -7.46 -6.12
N GLY A 97 -10.98 -6.34 -6.81
CA GLY A 97 -11.54 -6.11 -8.15
C GLY A 97 -10.57 -6.60 -9.24
N ILE A 98 -9.90 -5.65 -9.91
CA ILE A 98 -9.05 -5.94 -11.08
C ILE A 98 -7.78 -6.76 -10.73
N GLY A 99 -7.36 -6.76 -9.46
CA GLY A 99 -6.20 -7.50 -8.96
C GLY A 99 -6.49 -8.92 -8.46
N LEU A 100 -7.75 -9.34 -8.36
CA LEU A 100 -8.15 -10.56 -7.64
C LEU A 100 -7.46 -11.82 -8.14
N GLY A 101 -7.33 -11.96 -9.46
CA GLY A 101 -6.64 -13.11 -10.07
C GLY A 101 -5.21 -13.25 -9.56
N HIS A 102 -4.47 -12.14 -9.47
CA HIS A 102 -3.09 -12.15 -8.98
C HIS A 102 -3.01 -12.49 -7.51
N LEU A 103 -3.94 -11.97 -6.70
CA LEU A 103 -4.02 -12.24 -5.26
C LEU A 103 -4.21 -13.75 -4.99
N ILE A 104 -5.19 -14.37 -5.63
CA ILE A 104 -5.48 -15.80 -5.47
C ILE A 104 -4.24 -16.63 -5.83
N HIS A 105 -3.56 -16.29 -6.93
CA HIS A 105 -2.38 -17.03 -7.33
C HIS A 105 -1.17 -16.79 -6.42
N ALA A 106 -0.99 -15.59 -5.86
CA ALA A 106 0.06 -15.32 -4.87
C ALA A 106 -0.18 -16.10 -3.57
N MET A 107 -1.43 -16.13 -3.09
CA MET A 107 -1.83 -16.96 -1.93
C MET A 107 -1.57 -18.44 -2.18
N ARG A 108 -1.96 -18.97 -3.35
CA ARG A 108 -1.71 -20.38 -3.72
C ARG A 108 -0.22 -20.73 -3.78
N ARG A 109 0.63 -19.78 -4.14
CA ARG A 109 2.10 -19.96 -4.17
C ARG A 109 2.75 -19.74 -2.82
N ASN A 110 1.99 -19.26 -1.83
CA ASN A 110 2.48 -18.89 -0.50
C ASN A 110 3.72 -17.98 -0.56
N VAL A 111 3.65 -16.95 -1.40
CA VAL A 111 4.74 -15.97 -1.52
C VAL A 111 4.82 -15.20 -0.21
N ASP A 112 6.02 -15.11 0.37
CA ASP A 112 6.30 -14.39 1.61
C ASP A 112 6.25 -12.86 1.41
N ILE A 113 5.03 -12.34 1.22
CA ILE A 113 4.72 -10.91 1.11
C ILE A 113 3.56 -10.58 2.04
N THR A 114 3.62 -9.41 2.66
CA THR A 114 2.49 -8.88 3.44
C THR A 114 1.60 -8.05 2.53
N TYR A 115 0.30 -8.33 2.48
CA TYR A 115 -0.64 -7.49 1.73
C TYR A 115 -1.61 -6.77 2.67
N VAL A 116 -1.59 -5.44 2.64
CA VAL A 116 -2.49 -4.59 3.42
C VAL A 116 -3.54 -4.00 2.48
N VAL A 117 -4.79 -4.44 2.67
CA VAL A 117 -5.93 -3.98 1.86
C VAL A 117 -6.68 -2.90 2.62
N HIS A 118 -6.76 -1.73 2.00
CA HIS A 118 -7.54 -0.59 2.48
C HIS A 118 -9.00 -0.80 2.03
N ASN A 119 -9.79 -1.41 2.90
CA ASN A 119 -11.18 -1.71 2.59
C ASN A 119 -12.11 -0.58 3.05
N ASN A 120 -12.37 0.38 2.15
CA ASN A 120 -13.33 1.46 2.34
C ASN A 120 -14.66 1.21 1.59
N GLN A 121 -14.81 0.05 0.94
CA GLN A 121 -16.00 -0.39 0.19
C GLN A 121 -16.40 0.54 -0.97
N ILE A 122 -15.47 1.35 -1.48
CA ILE A 122 -15.75 2.34 -2.52
C ILE A 122 -14.51 2.72 -3.33
N TYR A 123 -14.68 2.95 -4.63
CA TYR A 123 -13.60 3.48 -5.47
C TYR A 123 -13.48 5.00 -5.29
N GLY A 124 -12.92 5.42 -4.16
CA GLY A 124 -12.84 6.82 -3.74
C GLY A 124 -12.09 7.73 -4.71
N LEU A 125 -10.97 7.26 -5.28
CA LEU A 125 -10.13 8.09 -6.16
C LEU A 125 -10.82 8.46 -7.47
N THR A 126 -11.69 7.59 -7.98
CA THR A 126 -12.36 7.77 -9.28
C THR A 126 -13.77 8.32 -9.14
N ASP A 127 -14.17 8.78 -7.96
CA ASP A 127 -15.49 9.39 -7.69
C ASP A 127 -16.68 8.52 -8.13
N ILE A 128 -16.49 7.18 -8.23
CA ILE A 128 -17.47 6.29 -8.88
C ILE A 128 -18.78 6.14 -8.09
N CYS A 129 -18.78 6.53 -6.81
CA CYS A 129 -19.96 6.58 -5.96
C CYS A 129 -20.13 7.97 -5.31
N ARG A 130 -19.97 9.06 -6.08
CA ARG A 130 -20.69 10.28 -5.71
C ARG A 130 -22.20 10.04 -5.94
N PRO A 131 -23.07 10.17 -4.93
CA PRO A 131 -24.46 10.47 -5.23
C PRO A 131 -24.46 11.75 -6.06
N ARG A 132 -25.05 11.69 -7.24
CA ARG A 132 -25.39 12.87 -8.03
C ARG A 132 -26.28 13.74 -7.14
N ILE A 133 -25.84 14.98 -6.85
CA ILE A 133 -26.62 16.06 -6.21
C ILE A 133 -26.82 15.79 -4.70
N LEU A 134 -26.32 16.64 -3.80
CA LEU A 134 -26.94 17.90 -3.40
C LEU A 134 -25.88 18.97 -3.07
N TRP A 135 -25.97 20.09 -3.79
CA TRP A 135 -25.78 21.41 -3.18
C TRP A 135 -26.96 21.68 -2.23
#